data_AF-A0A932U5U6-F1
#
_entry.id   AF-A0A932U5U6-F1
#
_cell.length_a   1.000
_cell.length_b   1.000
_cell.length_c   1.000
_cell.angle_alpha   90.00
_cell.angle_beta   90.00
_cell.angle_gamma   90.00
#
_symmetry.space_group_name_H-M   'P 1'
#
loop_
_entity.id
_entity.type
_entity.pdbx_description
1 polymer ?
#
loop_
_entity_poly.entity_id
_entity_poly.type
_entity_poly.pdbx_seq_one_letter_code
_entity_poly.pdbx_strand_id
1 'polypeptide(L)'
;MKKIPLKTDQNNPAILAYKNAVEKGKKDQHILPRKNGWIVKNLLSDRTSQIFDTQQEAAKYAKSLASQGTAVFIHDFVGRIQERIDY
;
A
#
# COMPACT_ATOMS: atom_id res chain seq x y z
N MET A 1 -12.71 -6.15 -14.89
CA MET A 1 -13.05 -5.05 -13.96
C MET A 1 -11.80 -4.22 -13.69
N LYS A 2 -11.89 -2.90 -13.97
CA LYS A 2 -10.92 -1.79 -13.81
C LYS A 2 -9.42 -2.13 -13.72
N LYS A 3 -8.74 -2.11 -14.88
CA LYS A 3 -7.29 -2.02 -15.02
C LYS A 3 -6.81 -0.69 -14.40
N ILE A 4 -5.86 -0.78 -13.47
CA ILE A 4 -5.20 0.35 -12.80
C ILE A 4 -4.58 1.28 -13.87
N PRO A 5 -4.66 2.61 -13.74
CA PRO A 5 -4.29 3.56 -14.79
C PRO A 5 -2.76 3.63 -14.96
N LEU A 6 -2.17 2.69 -15.72
CA LEU A 6 -0.79 2.77 -16.19
C LEU A 6 -0.69 3.68 -17.43
N LYS A 7 -1.16 4.92 -17.31
CA LYS A 7 -0.97 5.99 -18.31
C LYS A 7 -0.30 7.24 -17.71
N THR A 8 0.43 7.07 -16.62
CA THR A 8 1.27 8.12 -16.03
C THR A 8 2.72 7.93 -16.49
N ASP A 9 3.39 9.04 -16.76
CA ASP A 9 4.80 9.13 -17.15
C ASP A 9 5.67 8.11 -16.39
N GLN A 10 6.21 7.12 -17.11
CA GLN A 10 7.01 6.04 -16.53
C GLN A 10 8.32 6.55 -15.89
N ASN A 11 8.75 7.77 -16.23
CA ASN A 11 9.92 8.41 -15.65
C ASN A 11 9.61 9.18 -14.36
N ASN A 12 8.35 9.23 -13.93
CA ASN A 12 7.97 9.84 -12.67
C ASN A 12 8.74 9.14 -11.52
N PRO A 13 9.49 9.88 -10.68
CA PRO A 13 10.28 9.29 -9.61
C PRO A 13 9.49 8.37 -8.66
N ALA A 14 8.20 8.65 -8.42
CA ALA A 14 7.35 7.81 -7.59
C ALA A 14 7.03 6.45 -8.24
N ILE A 15 6.85 6.44 -9.58
CA ILE A 15 6.61 5.20 -10.34
C ILE A 15 7.89 4.38 -10.41
N LEU A 16 9.04 5.02 -10.62
CA LEU A 16 10.34 4.35 -10.58
C LEU A 16 10.62 3.76 -9.19
N ALA A 17 10.36 4.50 -8.12
CA ALA A 17 10.51 4.00 -6.76
C ALA A 17 9.61 2.78 -6.49
N TYR A 18 8.34 2.84 -6.92
CA TYR A 18 7.42 1.71 -6.81
C TYR A 18 7.91 0.49 -7.60
N LYS A 19 8.31 0.68 -8.87
CA LYS A 19 8.84 -0.40 -9.72
C LYS A 19 10.08 -1.04 -9.11
N ASN A 20 11.02 -0.24 -8.62
CA ASN A 20 12.22 -0.71 -7.93
C ASN A 20 11.89 -1.49 -6.64
N ALA A 21 10.86 -1.08 -5.89
CA ALA A 21 10.43 -1.79 -4.68
C ALA A 21 9.82 -3.16 -5.01
N VAL A 22 9.02 -3.24 -6.07
CA VAL A 22 8.47 -4.50 -6.59
C VAL A 22 9.59 -5.42 -7.09
N GLU A 23 10.51 -4.91 -7.91
CA GLU A 23 11.66 -5.68 -8.44
C GLU A 23 12.57 -6.21 -7.31
N LYS A 24 12.79 -5.41 -6.26
CA LYS A 24 13.58 -5.83 -5.08
C LYS A 24 12.82 -6.76 -4.12
N GLY A 25 11.56 -7.09 -4.40
CA GLY A 25 10.76 -7.94 -3.53
C GLY A 25 10.51 -7.32 -2.15
N LYS A 26 10.37 -6.00 -2.07
CA LYS A 26 10.02 -5.34 -0.81
C LYS A 26 8.61 -5.72 -0.38
N LYS A 27 8.47 -6.05 0.91
CA LYS A 27 7.19 -6.45 1.53
C LYS A 27 6.47 -5.25 2.14
N ASP A 28 6.42 -4.14 1.42
CA ASP A 28 5.73 -2.94 1.88
C ASP A 28 4.23 -3.21 2.04
N GLN A 29 3.63 -2.59 3.06
CA GLN A 29 2.21 -2.76 3.36
C GLN A 29 1.44 -1.52 2.92
N HIS A 30 0.28 -1.72 2.30
CA HIS A 30 -0.61 -0.67 1.84
C HIS A 30 -1.94 -0.79 2.55
N ILE A 31 -2.37 0.30 3.17
CA ILE A 31 -3.67 0.45 3.81
C ILE A 31 -4.54 1.25 2.87
N LEU A 32 -5.60 0.64 2.35
CA LEU A 32 -6.52 1.28 1.41
C LEU A 32 -7.92 1.37 2.00
N PRO A 33 -8.62 2.51 1.85
CA PRO A 33 -10.01 2.61 2.21
C PRO A 33 -10.89 1.86 1.19
N ARG A 34 -11.99 1.31 1.69
CA ARG A 34 -13.06 0.66 0.93
C ARG A 34 -14.41 1.22 1.36
N LYS A 35 -15.47 0.93 0.60
CA LYS A 35 -16.84 1.37 0.88
C LYS A 35 -17.27 1.19 2.35
N ASN A 36 -16.88 0.07 2.97
CA ASN A 36 -17.24 -0.28 4.35
C ASN A 36 -16.00 -0.69 5.15
N GLY A 37 -15.00 0.20 5.27
CA GLY A 37 -13.83 -0.04 6.13
C GLY A 37 -12.50 0.08 5.39
N TRP A 38 -11.49 -0.63 5.91
CA TRP A 38 -10.09 -0.50 5.52
C TRP A 38 -9.49 -1.85 5.23
N ILE A 39 -8.65 -1.92 4.21
CA ILE A 39 -7.99 -3.16 3.79
C ILE A 39 -6.49 -3.00 3.86
N VAL A 40 -5.81 -4.09 4.22
CA VAL A 40 -4.35 -4.17 4.16
C VAL A 40 -3.95 -5.08 3.00
N LYS A 41 -3.00 -4.61 2.19
CA LYS A 41 -2.41 -5.33 1.05
C LYS A 41 -0.90 -5.31 1.12
N ASN A 42 -0.28 -6.41 0.73
CA ASN A 42 1.16 -6.46 0.51
C ASN A 42 1.47 -5.97 -0.91
N LEU A 43 2.53 -5.18 -1.08
CA LEU A 43 2.99 -4.70 -2.40
C LEU A 43 3.13 -5.81 -3.44
N LEU A 44 3.60 -6.99 -3.03
CA LEU A 44 3.85 -8.14 -3.92
C LEU A 44 2.64 -9.07 -4.07
N SER A 45 1.52 -8.77 -3.40
CA SER A 45 0.34 -9.63 -3.41
C SER A 45 -0.90 -8.87 -3.85
N ASP A 46 -1.57 -9.43 -4.86
CA ASP A 46 -2.89 -8.94 -5.26
C ASP A 46 -3.98 -9.26 -4.23
N ARG A 47 -3.68 -10.13 -3.25
CA ARG A 47 -4.60 -10.57 -2.22
C ARG A 47 -4.72 -9.51 -1.12
N THR A 48 -5.95 -9.34 -0.66
CA THR A 48 -6.22 -8.58 0.57
C THR A 48 -5.85 -9.45 1.75
N SER A 49 -4.94 -8.98 2.61
CA SER A 49 -4.51 -9.72 3.79
C SER A 49 -5.66 -9.79 4.80
N GLN A 50 -6.28 -8.65 5.09
CA GLN A 50 -7.39 -8.54 6.04
C GLN A 50 -8.21 -7.26 5.82
N ILE A 51 -9.46 -7.27 6.28
CA ILE A 51 -10.40 -6.14 6.27
C ILE A 51 -10.67 -5.74 7.72
N PHE A 52 -10.71 -4.44 7.99
CA PHE A 52 -10.94 -3.83 9.29
C PHE A 52 -12.01 -2.75 9.18
N ASP A 53 -12.70 -2.45 10.28
CA ASP A 53 -13.71 -1.40 10.30
C ASP A 53 -13.07 -0.01 10.34
N THR A 54 -11.92 0.12 11.02
CA THR A 54 -11.23 1.40 11.19
C THR A 54 -9.83 1.41 10.56
N GLN A 55 -9.37 2.62 10.21
CA GLN A 55 -8.01 2.85 9.71
C GLN A 55 -6.97 2.48 10.76
N GLN A 56 -7.28 2.72 12.03
CA GLN A 56 -6.39 2.50 13.16
C GLN A 56 -6.11 1.01 13.39
N GLU A 57 -7.14 0.16 13.27
CA GLU A 57 -6.97 -1.31 13.35
C GLU A 57 -6.15 -1.83 12.17
N ALA A 58 -6.45 -1.37 10.96
CA ALA A 58 -5.66 -1.70 9.77
C ALA A 58 -4.19 -1.28 9.93
N ALA A 59 -3.94 -0.08 10.49
CA ALA A 59 -2.60 0.41 10.76
C ALA A 59 -1.88 -0.46 11.78
N LYS A 60 -2.54 -0.81 12.89
CA LYS A 60 -1.95 -1.71 13.90
C LYS A 60 -1.56 -3.05 13.29
N TYR A 61 -2.43 -3.63 12.46
CA TYR A 61 -2.14 -4.89 11.77
C TYR A 61 -1.00 -4.75 10.76
N ALA A 62 -1.03 -3.74 9.88
CA ALA A 62 0.02 -3.54 8.88
C ALA A 62 1.40 -3.31 9.52
N LYS A 63 1.46 -2.57 10.63
CA LYS A 63 2.68 -2.39 11.42
C LYS A 63 3.21 -3.70 12.00
N SER A 64 2.34 -4.62 12.38
CA SER A 64 2.75 -5.96 12.86
C SER A 64 3.36 -6.85 11.77
N LEU A 65 3.09 -6.54 10.49
CA LEU A 65 3.64 -7.25 9.33
C LEU A 65 4.91 -6.60 8.78
N ALA A 66 5.18 -5.34 9.13
CA ALA A 66 6.33 -4.61 8.65
C ALA A 66 7.62 -5.15 9.28
N SER A 67 8.70 -5.15 8.49
CA SER A 67 10.06 -5.53 8.91
C SER A 67 11.05 -4.41 8.57
N GLN A 68 12.27 -4.49 9.11
CA GLN A 68 13.31 -3.52 8.80
C GLN A 68 13.53 -3.36 7.29
N GLY A 69 13.61 -2.12 6.82
CA GLY A 69 13.78 -1.74 5.42
C GLY A 69 12.49 -1.72 4.59
N THR A 70 11.32 -1.90 5.22
CA THR A 70 9.99 -1.83 4.60
C THR A 70 9.22 -0.60 5.07
N ALA A 71 8.11 -0.30 4.39
CA ALA A 71 7.24 0.80 4.77
C ALA A 71 5.76 0.40 4.81
N VAL A 72 5.01 1.14 5.62
CA VAL A 72 3.54 1.13 5.64
C VAL A 72 3.05 2.41 4.96
N PHE A 73 2.23 2.27 3.92
CA PHE A 73 1.61 3.37 3.19
C PHE A 73 0.11 3.41 3.49
N ILE A 74 -0.40 4.58 3.84
CA ILE A 74 -1.82 4.80 4.08
C ILE A 74 -2.37 5.64 2.94
N HIS A 75 -3.39 5.12 2.26
CA HIS A 75 -4.04 5.80 1.14
C HIS A 75 -5.33 6.50 1.58
N ASP A 76 -5.68 7.58 0.90
CA ASP A 76 -7.01 8.21 0.99
C ASP A 76 -8.03 7.55 0.03
N PHE A 77 -9.28 8.00 0.08
CA PHE A 77 -10.38 7.49 -0.76
C PHE A 77 -10.19 7.76 -2.26
N VAL A 78 -9.30 8.67 -2.64
CA VAL A 78 -8.95 8.96 -4.05
C VAL A 78 -7.66 8.27 -4.48
N GLY A 79 -7.04 7.47 -3.61
CA GLY A 79 -5.87 6.64 -3.89
C GLY A 79 -4.52 7.32 -3.65
N ARG A 80 -4.49 8.56 -3.14
CA ARG A 80 -3.23 9.26 -2.82
C ARG A 80 -2.66 8.74 -1.52
N ILE A 81 -1.34 8.75 -1.40
CA ILE A 81 -0.65 8.44 -0.14
C ILE A 81 -0.88 9.63 0.80
N GLN A 82 -1.59 9.37 1.90
CA GLN A 82 -1.80 10.32 2.99
C GLN A 82 -0.67 10.25 4.01
N GLU A 83 -0.15 9.05 4.28
CA GLU A 83 0.91 8.82 5.27
C GLU A 83 1.86 7.70 4.82
N ARG A 84 3.13 7.81 5.18
CA ARG A 84 4.17 6.79 5.03
C ARG A 84 4.91 6.63 6.34
N ILE A 85 5.08 5.38 6.77
CA ILE A 85 5.81 5.03 7.99
C ILE A 85 6.89 4.01 7.61
N ASP A 86 8.16 4.38 7.78
CA ASP A 86 9.30 3.51 7.51
C ASP A 86 9.68 2.68 8.76
N TYR A 87 10.07 1.42 8.54
CA TYR A 87 10.47 0.45 9.56
C TYR A 87 11.87 -0.11 9.31
#